data_AF-A0A832RWM3-F1
#
_entry.id   AF-A0A832RWM3-F1
#
_cell.length_a   1.000
_cell.length_b   1.000
_cell.length_c   1.000
_cell.angle_alpha   90.00
_cell.angle_beta   90.00
_cell.angle_gamma   90.00
#
_symmetry.space_group_name_H-M   'P 1'
#
loop_
_entity.id
_entity.type
_entity.pdbx_description
1 polymer ?
#
loop_
_entity_poly.entity_id
_entity_poly.type
_entity_poly.pdbx_seq_one_letter_code
_entity_poly.pdbx_strand_id
1 'polypeptide(L)'
;MTLQKLSLADCIRNLKEGINDFYVEVEVLNVERRMITSKGNIFVRALIKEGDTIATLVVWSSVKNTKNIEVIERNPARIRIIRPIKPSEWGTKDYNVDIWAHENITKIEEI
;
A
#
# COMPACT_ATOMS: atom_id res chain seq x y z
N MET A 1 14.78 3.04 -16.47
CA MET A 1 13.47 3.70 -16.64
C MET A 1 13.17 4.45 -15.35
N THR A 2 12.86 5.74 -15.44
CA THR A 2 12.42 6.55 -14.30
C THR A 2 10.92 6.34 -14.17
N LEU A 3 10.45 5.78 -13.06
CA LEU A 3 9.01 5.63 -12.81
C LEU A 3 8.37 7.02 -12.70
N GLN A 4 7.15 7.17 -13.23
CA GLN A 4 6.39 8.41 -13.11
C GLN A 4 5.77 8.53 -11.72
N LYS A 5 5.83 9.74 -11.13
CA LYS A 5 5.02 10.07 -9.95
C LYS A 5 3.59 10.34 -10.37
N LEU A 6 2.63 9.67 -9.74
CA LEU A 6 1.21 10.00 -9.85
C LEU A 6 0.69 10.59 -8.54
N SER A 7 -0.41 11.33 -8.66
CA SER A 7 -1.22 11.68 -7.48
C SER A 7 -1.89 10.42 -6.91
N LEU A 8 -2.34 10.46 -5.65
CA LEU A 8 -3.06 9.36 -5.02
C LEU A 8 -4.39 9.07 -5.74
N ALA A 9 -5.10 10.11 -6.18
CA ALA A 9 -6.33 9.96 -6.97
C ALA A 9 -6.05 9.26 -8.31
N ASP A 10 -4.98 9.66 -9.02
CA ASP A 10 -4.59 9.04 -10.28
C ASP A 10 -4.05 7.62 -10.09
N CYS A 11 -3.32 7.36 -9.00
CA CYS A 11 -2.88 6.03 -8.61
C CYS A 11 -4.09 5.07 -8.55
N ILE A 12 -5.12 5.41 -7.77
CA ILE A 12 -6.31 4.58 -7.61
C ILE A 12 -7.05 4.38 -8.94
N ARG A 13 -7.16 5.45 -9.75
CA ARG A 13 -7.78 5.39 -11.08
C ARG A 13 -7.02 4.45 -12.03
N ASN A 14 -5.69 4.57 -12.10
CA ASN A 14 -4.86 3.74 -12.98
C ASN A 14 -4.83 2.27 -12.53
N LEU A 15 -4.86 1.99 -11.23
CA LEU A 15 -4.96 0.63 -10.72
C LEU A 15 -6.25 -0.06 -11.16
N LYS A 16 -7.37 0.67 -11.30
CA LYS A 16 -8.64 0.10 -11.80
C LYS A 16 -8.50 -0.45 -13.22
N GLU A 17 -7.70 0.21 -14.04
CA GLU A 17 -7.33 -0.17 -15.42
C GLU A 17 -6.19 -1.21 -15.49
N GLY A 18 -5.67 -1.67 -14.34
CA GLY A 18 -4.59 -2.66 -14.28
C GLY A 18 -3.19 -2.10 -14.54
N ILE A 19 -3.03 -0.78 -14.57
CA ILE A 19 -1.73 -0.12 -14.74
C ILE A 19 -1.08 0.04 -13.37
N ASN A 20 0.19 -0.36 -13.22
CA ASN A 20 0.94 -0.26 -11.97
C ASN A 20 2.40 0.20 -12.09
N ASP A 21 2.88 0.60 -13.28
CA ASP A 21 4.29 1.01 -13.47
C ASP A 21 4.51 2.49 -13.14
N PHE A 22 4.25 2.87 -11.88
CA PHE A 22 4.42 4.22 -11.35
C PHE A 22 4.74 4.19 -9.86
N TYR A 23 4.95 5.36 -9.26
CA TYR A 23 5.01 5.52 -7.81
C TYR A 23 4.09 6.65 -7.33
N VAL A 24 3.73 6.60 -6.04
CA VAL A 24 2.99 7.66 -5.35
C VAL A 24 3.69 7.95 -4.02
N GLU A 25 3.62 9.20 -3.56
CA GLU A 25 4.11 9.61 -2.24
C GLU A 25 2.95 10.12 -1.42
N VAL A 26 2.79 9.61 -0.22
CA VAL A 26 1.60 9.88 0.61
C VAL A 26 2.00 10.13 2.07
N GLU A 27 1.18 10.91 2.76
CA GLU A 27 1.19 11.00 4.22
C GLU A 27 0.56 9.75 4.82
N VAL A 28 1.09 9.26 5.94
CA VAL A 28 0.49 8.18 6.72
C VAL A 28 -0.22 8.79 7.92
N LEU A 29 -1.55 8.66 7.95
CA LEU A 29 -2.38 9.23 9.00
C LEU A 29 -2.53 8.30 10.20
N ASN A 30 -2.64 7.00 9.91
CA ASN A 30 -2.83 5.97 10.93
C ASN A 30 -2.33 4.63 10.42
N VAL A 31 -1.81 3.81 11.32
CA VAL A 31 -1.39 2.44 11.05
C VAL A 31 -2.11 1.53 12.04
N GLU A 32 -2.86 0.58 11.51
CA GLU A 32 -3.56 -0.41 12.30
C GLU A 32 -2.63 -1.53 12.75
N ARG A 33 -3.09 -2.26 13.77
CA ARG A 33 -2.32 -3.39 14.31
C ARG A 33 -2.14 -4.48 13.25
N ARG A 34 -0.94 -5.04 13.22
CA ARG A 34 -0.62 -6.19 12.37
C ARG A 34 -1.55 -7.39 12.62
N MET A 35 -1.95 -8.05 11.54
CA MET A 35 -2.69 -9.30 11.56
C MET A 35 -1.84 -10.42 10.95
N ILE A 36 -1.88 -11.60 11.55
CA ILE A 36 -1.17 -12.79 11.07
C ILE A 36 -2.19 -13.90 10.88
N THR A 37 -2.23 -14.48 9.68
CA THR A 37 -3.10 -15.63 9.40
C THR A 37 -2.44 -16.93 9.84
N SER A 38 -3.24 -17.99 9.99
CA SER A 38 -2.75 -19.35 10.29
C SER A 38 -1.77 -19.91 9.23
N LYS A 39 -1.77 -19.34 8.01
CA LYS A 39 -0.85 -19.70 6.93
C LYS A 39 0.45 -18.88 6.92
N GLY A 40 0.65 -17.99 7.89
CA GLY A 40 1.85 -17.15 7.99
C GLY A 40 1.86 -15.92 7.09
N ASN A 41 0.69 -15.52 6.55
CA ASN A 41 0.54 -14.24 5.86
C ASN A 41 0.38 -13.12 6.89
N ILE A 42 1.02 -11.99 6.63
CA ILE A 42 0.99 -10.79 7.47
C ILE A 42 0.32 -9.67 6.72
N PHE A 43 -0.63 -9.00 7.36
CA PHE A 43 -1.31 -7.83 6.82
C PHE A 43 -1.19 -6.66 7.80
N VAL A 44 -0.83 -5.49 7.28
CA VAL A 44 -0.93 -4.22 8.00
C VAL A 44 -1.75 -3.26 7.17
N ARG A 45 -2.76 -2.65 7.79
CA ARG A 45 -3.60 -1.64 7.18
C ARG A 45 -3.12 -0.26 7.61
N ALA A 46 -3.05 0.67 6.69
CA ALA A 46 -2.72 2.06 6.96
C ALA A 46 -3.70 2.98 6.24
N LEU A 47 -4.05 4.09 6.90
CA LEU A 47 -4.78 5.18 6.27
C LEU A 47 -3.77 6.17 5.73
N ILE A 48 -3.82 6.44 4.44
CA ILE A 48 -2.88 7.32 3.73
C ILE A 48 -3.61 8.48 3.07
N LYS A 49 -2.89 9.58 2.87
CA LYS A 49 -3.46 10.83 2.36
C LYS A 49 -2.51 11.54 1.40
N GLU A 50 -3.09 12.18 0.39
CA GLU A 50 -2.44 13.23 -0.41
C GLU A 50 -3.50 14.27 -0.78
N GLY A 51 -3.28 15.54 -0.42
CA GLY A 51 -4.28 16.60 -0.61
C GLY A 51 -5.60 16.24 0.08
N ASP A 52 -6.73 16.32 -0.63
CA ASP A 52 -8.05 15.93 -0.11
C ASP A 52 -8.36 14.44 -0.29
N THR A 53 -7.47 13.67 -0.92
CA THR A 53 -7.68 12.24 -1.17
C THR A 53 -7.17 11.43 0.01
N ILE A 54 -8.05 10.62 0.60
CA ILE A 54 -7.73 9.64 1.64
C ILE A 54 -7.97 8.25 1.07
N ALA A 55 -7.08 7.31 1.35
CA ALA A 55 -7.16 5.94 0.86
C ALA A 55 -6.70 4.93 1.92
N THR A 56 -7.24 3.73 1.84
CA THR A 56 -6.80 2.58 2.62
C THR A 56 -5.71 1.83 1.86
N LEU A 57 -4.51 1.81 2.44
CA LEU A 57 -3.42 0.93 2.02
C LEU A 57 -3.44 -0.36 2.84
N VAL A 58 -3.37 -1.51 2.17
CA VAL A 58 -3.01 -2.78 2.82
C VAL A 58 -1.66 -3.23 2.31
N VAL A 59 -0.74 -3.39 3.25
CA VAL A 59 0.55 -4.04 3.00
C VAL A 59 0.42 -5.50 3.37
N TRP A 60 0.65 -6.35 2.38
CA TRP A 60 0.62 -7.80 2.52
C TRP A 60 2.04 -8.35 2.38
N SER A 61 2.38 -9.29 3.28
CA SER A 61 3.67 -9.94 3.35
C SER A 61 3.56 -11.37 3.86
N SER A 62 4.70 -12.04 3.98
CA SER A 62 4.84 -13.32 4.69
C SER A 62 5.79 -13.18 5.88
N VAL A 63 5.69 -14.08 6.86
CA VAL A 63 6.64 -14.14 8.00
C VAL A 63 8.11 -14.31 7.59
N LYS A 64 8.39 -14.72 6.34
CA LYS A 64 9.75 -14.88 5.81
C LYS A 64 10.31 -13.60 5.18
N ASN A 65 9.45 -12.65 4.82
CA ASN A 65 9.85 -11.41 4.18
C ASN A 65 8.88 -10.29 4.59
N THR A 66 9.33 -9.41 5.49
CA THR A 66 8.54 -8.38 6.17
C THR A 66 8.92 -6.96 5.77
N LYS A 67 9.74 -6.78 4.73
CA LYS A 67 10.38 -5.48 4.42
C LYS A 67 9.41 -4.30 4.32
N ASN A 68 8.31 -4.44 3.58
CA ASN A 68 7.31 -3.36 3.45
C ASN A 68 6.52 -3.16 4.76
N ILE A 69 6.26 -4.24 5.50
CA ILE A 69 5.55 -4.19 6.79
C ILE A 69 6.36 -3.40 7.80
N GLU A 70 7.67 -3.67 7.90
CA GLU A 70 8.57 -3.00 8.83
C GLU A 70 8.67 -1.49 8.59
N VAL A 71 8.55 -1.05 7.32
CA VAL A 71 8.50 0.39 7.01
C VAL A 71 7.22 1.01 7.57
N ILE A 72 6.07 0.38 7.36
CA ILE A 72 4.79 0.91 7.84
C ILE A 72 4.67 0.84 9.37
N GLU A 73 5.12 -0.24 10.01
CA GLU A 73 5.02 -0.42 11.48
C GLU A 73 5.84 0.60 12.27
N ARG A 74 6.81 1.28 11.65
CA ARG A 74 7.53 2.40 12.26
C ARG A 74 6.69 3.67 12.37
N ASN A 75 5.47 3.67 11.82
CA ASN A 75 4.57 4.82 11.73
C ASN A 75 5.24 6.04 11.08
N PRO A 76 5.84 5.88 9.88
CA PRO A 76 6.51 6.98 9.19
C PRO A 76 5.51 8.06 8.84
N ALA A 77 5.89 9.34 8.92
CA ALA A 77 4.98 10.44 8.57
C ALA A 77 4.61 10.42 7.07
N ARG A 78 5.54 10.00 6.21
CA ARG A 78 5.38 9.92 4.76
C ARG A 78 6.07 8.69 4.18
N ILE A 79 5.49 8.16 3.11
CA ILE A 79 6.02 7.01 2.41
C ILE A 79 5.94 7.19 0.88
N ARG A 80 6.84 6.51 0.17
CA ARG A 80 6.76 6.25 -1.26
C ARG A 80 6.27 4.83 -1.48
N ILE A 81 5.26 4.65 -2.32
CA ILE A 81 4.77 3.34 -2.74
C ILE A 81 5.12 3.18 -4.22
N ILE A 82 6.05 2.27 -4.52
CA ILE A 82 6.53 1.99 -5.86
C ILE A 82 5.83 0.73 -6.36
N ARG A 83 5.18 0.82 -7.53
CA ARG A 83 4.37 -0.25 -8.12
C ARG A 83 3.27 -0.77 -7.19
N PRO A 84 2.32 0.10 -6.79
CA PRO A 84 1.14 -0.33 -6.05
C PRO A 84 0.31 -1.31 -6.86
N ILE A 85 -0.54 -2.08 -6.20
CA ILE A 85 -1.31 -3.17 -6.82
C ILE A 85 -2.80 -2.92 -6.62
N LYS A 86 -3.59 -3.26 -7.65
CA LYS A 86 -5.04 -3.28 -7.56
C LYS A 86 -5.47 -4.33 -6.52
N PRO A 87 -6.26 -3.95 -5.51
CA PRO A 87 -6.87 -4.92 -4.60
C PRO A 87 -7.70 -5.96 -5.36
N SER A 88 -7.79 -7.17 -4.82
CA SER A 88 -8.78 -8.14 -5.32
C SER A 88 -10.21 -7.64 -5.06
N GLU A 89 -11.20 -8.15 -5.80
CA GLU A 89 -12.60 -7.78 -5.56
C GLU A 89 -13.04 -8.04 -4.12
N TRP A 90 -12.58 -9.16 -3.56
CA TRP A 90 -12.79 -9.52 -2.17
C TRP A 90 -12.16 -8.49 -1.20
N GLY A 91 -10.91 -8.09 -1.44
CA GLY A 91 -10.25 -7.06 -0.63
C GLY A 91 -10.93 -5.69 -0.72
N THR A 92 -11.52 -5.36 -1.87
CA THR A 92 -12.25 -4.10 -2.05
C THR A 92 -13.57 -4.11 -1.28
N LYS A 93 -14.36 -5.19 -1.39
CA LYS A 93 -15.72 -5.27 -0.81
C LYS A 93 -15.73 -5.53 0.69
N ASP A 94 -14.84 -6.39 1.18
CA ASP A 94 -14.91 -6.87 2.56
C ASP A 94 -14.01 -6.05 3.51
N TYR A 95 -13.00 -5.37 2.98
CA TYR A 95 -11.98 -4.66 3.77
C TYR A 95 -11.79 -3.19 3.37
N ASN A 96 -12.61 -2.67 2.44
CA ASN A 96 -12.53 -1.29 1.94
C ASN A 96 -11.10 -0.87 1.58
N VAL A 97 -10.38 -1.73 0.86
CA VAL A 97 -9.01 -1.48 0.46
C VAL A 97 -8.97 -0.77 -0.88
N ASP A 98 -8.22 0.33 -0.96
CA ASP A 98 -8.03 1.09 -2.19
C ASP A 98 -6.72 0.69 -2.90
N ILE A 99 -5.66 0.39 -2.13
CA ILE A 99 -4.33 0.09 -2.64
C ILE A 99 -3.74 -1.13 -1.92
N TRP A 100 -3.17 -2.07 -2.67
CA TRP A 100 -2.33 -3.15 -2.14
C TRP A 100 -0.85 -2.88 -2.36
N ALA A 101 -0.04 -3.31 -1.41
CA ALA A 101 1.40 -3.39 -1.54
C ALA A 101 1.89 -4.78 -1.15
N HIS A 102 2.41 -5.54 -2.10
CA HIS A 102 2.94 -6.90 -1.87
C HIS A 102 4.46 -6.85 -1.94
N GLU A 103 5.17 -7.46 -0.99
CA GLU A 103 6.64 -7.43 -0.90
C GLU A 103 7.40 -7.90 -2.15
N ASN A 104 6.79 -8.73 -3.01
CA ASN A 104 7.45 -9.25 -4.20
C ASN A 104 7.30 -8.34 -5.43
N ILE A 105 6.41 -7.36 -5.37
CA ILE A 105 6.02 -6.51 -6.52
C ILE A 105 6.20 -5.03 -6.20
N THR A 106 5.82 -4.64 -4.98
CA THR A 106 5.79 -3.27 -4.49
C THR A 106 6.99 -3.02 -3.58
N LYS A 107 7.60 -1.84 -3.68
CA LYS A 107 8.59 -1.35 -2.70
C LYS A 107 8.01 -0.16 -1.96
N ILE A 108 8.07 -0.19 -0.63
CA ILE A 108 7.73 0.95 0.22
C ILE A 108 9.00 1.55 0.81
N GLU A 109 9.12 2.86 0.75
CA GLU A 109 10.25 3.62 1.30
C GLU A 109 9.71 4.74 2.19
N GLU A 110 10.38 5.02 3.31
CA GLU A 110 10.17 6.25 4.09
C GLU A 110 10.88 7.41 3.38
N ILE A 111 10.31 8.62 3.43
CA ILE A 111 10.83 9.83 2.75
C ILE A 111 10.93 11.00 3.71
#